data_AF-A0A535HBT1-F1
#
_entry.id   AF-A0A535HBT1-F1
#
_cell.length_a   1.000
_cell.length_b   1.000
_cell.length_c   1.000
_cell.angle_alpha   90.00
_cell.angle_beta   90.00
_cell.angle_gamma   90.00
#
_symmetry.space_group_name_H-M   'P 1'
#
loop_
_entity.id
_entity.type
_entity.pdbx_description
1 polymer ?
#
loop_
_entity_poly.entity_id
_entity_poly.type
_entity_poly.pdbx_seq_one_letter_code
_entity_poly.pdbx_strand_id
1 'polypeptide(L)'
;MDFKDWRKSPDKTTTDAETAPKRKYYGKKFEDYVSEQIREAQERGAFDNLQGMGKPLNLDDNHYAGDKAMGYNLLKSNGFAPKEIELAKEIRTEFERVEAKVAKLRHQGRALRSRRVPPFASEKRAFNTMVEKTAAEYEKVLQELNRKILTLNLMVPSVMHQPMFDVAKLLQDFRDACPRFE
;
A
#
# COMPACT_ATOMS: atom_id res chain seq x y z
N MET A 1 -27.83 16.18 -35.18
CA MET A 1 -27.46 15.23 -34.12
C MET A 1 -27.52 15.99 -32.81
N ASP A 2 -28.53 15.74 -31.97
CA ASP A 2 -28.71 16.48 -30.71
C ASP A 2 -28.12 15.73 -29.52
N PHE A 3 -27.19 16.38 -28.83
CA PHE A 3 -26.54 15.91 -27.61
C PHE A 3 -27.49 16.09 -26.41
N LYS A 4 -27.83 14.99 -25.74
CA LYS A 4 -28.74 15.00 -24.58
C LYS A 4 -27.94 15.13 -23.28
N ASP A 5 -27.88 16.35 -22.75
CA ASP A 5 -27.25 16.66 -21.46
C ASP A 5 -28.12 16.16 -20.29
N TRP A 6 -27.61 15.16 -19.56
CA TRP A 6 -28.32 14.45 -18.49
C TRP A 6 -28.33 15.20 -17.15
N ARG A 7 -27.67 16.36 -17.05
CA ARG A 7 -27.62 17.16 -15.81
C ARG A 7 -28.75 18.16 -15.65
N LYS A 8 -29.52 18.46 -16.70
CA LYS A 8 -30.69 19.34 -16.61
C LYS A 8 -31.97 18.50 -16.61
N SER A 9 -32.59 18.36 -15.44
CA SER A 9 -33.94 17.82 -15.35
C SER A 9 -34.91 18.78 -16.04
N PRO A 10 -35.76 18.32 -16.98
CA PRO A 10 -36.78 19.18 -17.54
C PRO A 10 -37.88 19.38 -16.49
N ASP A 11 -38.38 20.62 -16.40
CA ASP A 11 -39.57 20.96 -15.62
C ASP A 11 -40.70 20.00 -15.98
N LYS A 12 -41.13 19.21 -15.00
CA LYS A 12 -42.27 18.30 -15.15
C LYS A 12 -43.55 19.13 -15.12
N THR A 13 -44.12 19.36 -16.29
CA THR A 13 -45.53 19.71 -16.41
C THR A 13 -46.38 18.54 -15.91
N THR A 14 -47.30 18.89 -15.03
CA THR A 14 -48.27 18.04 -14.34
C THR A 14 -49.28 17.44 -15.30
N THR A 15 -49.19 16.13 -15.57
CA THR A 15 -50.36 15.23 -15.67
C THR A 15 -49.87 13.77 -15.67
N ASP A 16 -50.60 12.93 -14.94
CA ASP A 16 -50.48 11.48 -14.83
C ASP A 16 -49.28 10.93 -14.04
N ALA A 17 -49.27 11.26 -12.75
CA ALA A 17 -48.46 10.60 -11.75
C ALA A 17 -49.15 9.32 -11.24
N GLU A 18 -49.06 8.21 -11.99
CA GLU A 18 -49.11 6.87 -11.38
C GLU A 18 -47.84 6.70 -10.54
N THR A 19 -47.98 7.10 -9.27
CA THR A 19 -46.93 7.06 -8.27
C THR A 19 -46.75 5.62 -7.82
N ALA A 20 -45.77 4.94 -8.41
CA ALA A 20 -45.26 3.68 -7.85
C ALA A 20 -44.96 3.90 -6.35
N PRO A 21 -45.52 3.09 -5.44
CA PRO A 21 -45.42 3.36 -4.01
C PRO A 21 -43.97 3.20 -3.56
N LYS A 22 -43.35 4.30 -3.09
CA LYS A 22 -42.07 4.25 -2.39
C LYS A 22 -42.27 3.52 -1.06
N ARG A 23 -42.11 2.20 -1.07
CA ARG A 23 -42.15 1.35 0.13
C ARG A 23 -40.99 1.73 1.05
N LYS A 24 -41.32 2.32 2.21
CA LYS A 24 -40.34 2.55 3.29
C LYS A 24 -40.11 1.22 4.01
N TYR A 25 -38.93 0.64 3.83
CA TYR A 25 -38.56 -0.62 4.49
C TYR A 25 -37.91 -0.34 5.85
N TYR A 26 -38.65 -0.61 6.92
CA TYR A 26 -38.13 -0.70 8.27
C TYR A 26 -37.75 -2.17 8.55
N GLY A 27 -36.49 -2.45 8.91
CA GLY A 27 -36.13 -3.65 9.67
C GLY A 27 -35.29 -4.77 9.00
N LYS A 28 -34.90 -4.70 7.72
CA LYS A 28 -33.95 -5.66 7.13
C LYS A 28 -32.52 -5.11 7.13
N LYS A 29 -31.52 -5.97 7.36
CA LYS A 29 -30.10 -5.61 7.17
C LYS A 29 -29.87 -5.28 5.69
N PHE A 30 -29.04 -4.28 5.42
CA PHE A 30 -28.79 -3.77 4.05
C PHE A 30 -28.33 -4.86 3.08
N GLU A 31 -27.54 -5.82 3.55
CA GLU A 31 -27.07 -6.97 2.77
C GLU A 31 -28.23 -7.81 2.23
N ASP A 32 -29.24 -8.11 3.06
CA ASP A 32 -30.38 -8.95 2.68
C ASP A 32 -31.21 -8.31 1.55
N TYR A 33 -31.29 -6.98 1.52
CA TYR A 33 -32.06 -6.25 0.51
C TYR A 33 -31.33 -6.16 -0.84
N VAL A 34 -30.02 -5.90 -0.83
CA VAL A 34 -29.22 -5.86 -2.05
C VAL A 34 -29.20 -7.24 -2.71
N SER A 35 -29.11 -8.32 -1.92
CA SER A 35 -29.17 -9.68 -2.42
C SER A 35 -30.50 -10.05 -3.06
N GLU A 36 -31.64 -9.69 -2.46
CA GLU A 36 -32.97 -9.89 -3.08
C GLU A 36 -33.08 -9.17 -4.44
N GLN A 37 -32.60 -7.92 -4.53
CA GLN A 37 -32.63 -7.14 -5.76
C GLN A 37 -31.74 -7.74 -6.86
N ILE A 38 -30.55 -8.22 -6.51
CA ILE A 38 -29.66 -8.90 -7.48
C ILE A 38 -30.32 -10.18 -7.99
N ARG A 39 -30.97 -10.95 -7.09
CA ARG A 39 -31.63 -12.20 -7.45
C ARG A 39 -32.86 -11.99 -8.34
N GLU A 40 -33.72 -11.03 -8.02
CA GLU A 40 -34.84 -10.66 -8.91
C GLU A 40 -34.34 -10.18 -10.28
N ALA A 41 -33.22 -9.45 -10.33
CA ALA A 41 -32.58 -9.03 -11.57
C ALA A 41 -31.98 -10.20 -12.38
N GLN A 42 -31.46 -11.23 -11.71
CA GLN A 42 -31.03 -12.48 -12.36
C GLN A 42 -32.22 -13.28 -12.90
N GLU A 43 -33.29 -13.44 -12.11
CA GLU A 43 -34.48 -14.21 -12.50
C GLU A 43 -35.20 -13.62 -13.72
N ARG A 44 -35.17 -12.29 -13.87
CA ARG A 44 -35.71 -11.59 -15.06
C ARG A 44 -34.72 -11.48 -16.23
N GLY A 45 -33.56 -12.14 -16.16
CA GLY A 45 -32.56 -12.18 -17.23
C GLY A 45 -31.82 -10.86 -17.48
N ALA A 46 -31.78 -9.93 -16.51
CA ALA A 46 -31.16 -8.61 -16.70
C ALA A 46 -29.63 -8.67 -16.89
N PHE A 47 -29.00 -9.81 -16.60
CA PHE A 47 -27.58 -10.07 -16.81
C PHE A 47 -27.30 -10.92 -18.06
N ASP A 48 -28.34 -11.34 -18.79
CA ASP A 48 -28.19 -12.10 -20.03
C ASP A 48 -27.78 -11.16 -21.18
N ASN A 49 -26.90 -11.63 -22.06
CA ASN A 49 -26.42 -10.87 -23.24
C ASN A 49 -25.77 -9.51 -22.91
N LEU A 50 -25.15 -9.36 -21.73
CA LEU A 50 -24.38 -8.16 -21.42
C LEU A 50 -23.24 -7.96 -22.43
N GLN A 51 -22.97 -6.69 -22.75
CA GLN A 51 -21.86 -6.32 -23.61
C GLN A 51 -20.54 -6.79 -22.97
N GLY A 52 -19.86 -7.73 -23.63
CA GLY A 52 -18.62 -8.32 -23.11
C GLY A 52 -18.79 -9.60 -22.31
N MET A 53 -20.00 -10.16 -22.21
CA MET A 53 -20.23 -11.47 -21.57
C MET A 53 -19.33 -12.55 -22.21
N GLY A 54 -18.58 -13.29 -21.38
CA GLY A 54 -17.65 -14.33 -21.82
C GLY A 54 -16.34 -13.85 -22.46
N LYS A 55 -16.14 -12.53 -22.63
CA LYS A 55 -14.87 -11.96 -23.12
C LYS A 55 -13.95 -11.65 -21.94
N PRO A 56 -12.61 -11.77 -22.12
CA PRO A 56 -11.66 -11.34 -21.10
C PRO A 56 -11.83 -9.85 -20.83
N LEU A 57 -11.75 -9.48 -19.54
CA LEU A 57 -11.87 -8.09 -19.11
C LEU A 57 -10.67 -7.29 -19.61
N ASN A 58 -10.91 -6.14 -20.25
CA ASN A 58 -9.83 -5.23 -20.62
C ASN A 58 -9.37 -4.45 -19.38
N LEU A 59 -8.19 -4.79 -18.86
CA LEU A 59 -7.58 -4.15 -17.69
C LEU A 59 -6.58 -3.05 -18.07
N ASP A 60 -6.40 -2.77 -19.37
CA ASP A 60 -5.42 -1.77 -19.82
C ASP A 60 -5.88 -0.33 -19.58
N ASP A 61 -7.19 -0.10 -19.51
CA ASP A 61 -7.74 1.25 -19.37
C ASP A 61 -7.87 1.65 -17.90
N ASN A 62 -6.78 2.20 -17.36
CA ASN A 62 -6.80 2.79 -16.02
C ASN A 62 -7.43 4.19 -16.07
N HIS A 63 -8.76 4.25 -15.95
CA HIS A 63 -9.51 5.51 -15.87
C HIS A 63 -9.03 6.45 -14.74
N TYR A 64 -8.36 5.91 -13.72
CA TYR A 64 -7.82 6.69 -12.59
C TYR A 64 -6.44 7.28 -12.87
N ALA A 65 -5.78 6.92 -13.97
CA ALA A 65 -4.45 7.43 -14.30
C ALA A 65 -4.48 8.90 -14.77
N GLY A 66 -5.64 9.42 -15.21
CA GLY A 66 -5.79 10.80 -15.67
C GLY A 66 -4.69 11.19 -16.67
N ASP A 67 -4.00 12.30 -16.39
CA ASP A 67 -2.91 12.81 -17.23
C ASP A 67 -1.71 11.84 -17.35
N LYS A 68 -1.54 10.90 -16.42
CA LYS A 68 -0.44 9.92 -16.43
C LYS A 68 -0.75 8.67 -17.27
N ALA A 69 -1.96 8.53 -17.82
CA ALA A 69 -2.41 7.32 -18.52
C ALA A 69 -1.48 6.93 -19.69
N MET A 70 -1.14 7.90 -20.56
CA MET A 70 -0.22 7.64 -21.69
C MET A 70 1.17 7.21 -21.21
N GLY A 71 1.70 7.87 -20.18
CA GLY A 71 3.01 7.54 -19.61
C GLY A 71 3.06 6.13 -19.03
N TYR A 72 2.03 5.75 -18.26
CA TYR A 72 1.93 4.40 -17.69
C TYR A 72 1.75 3.32 -18.77
N ASN A 73 0.98 3.59 -19.81
CA ASN A 73 0.82 2.67 -20.93
C ASN A 73 2.13 2.47 -21.71
N LEU A 74 2.90 3.54 -21.93
CA LEU A 74 4.22 3.46 -22.57
C LEU A 74 5.23 2.66 -21.72
N LEU A 75 5.26 2.88 -20.40
CA LEU A 75 6.13 2.12 -19.51
C LEU A 75 5.74 0.63 -19.51
N LYS A 76 4.44 0.33 -19.38
CA LYS A 76 3.91 -1.03 -19.38
C LYS A 76 4.23 -1.77 -20.68
N SER A 77 4.05 -1.13 -21.84
CA SER A 77 4.34 -1.75 -23.14
C SER A 77 5.83 -2.07 -23.35
N ASN A 78 6.72 -1.36 -22.65
CA ASN A 78 8.16 -1.60 -22.67
C ASN A 78 8.66 -2.45 -21.47
N GLY A 79 7.75 -2.94 -20.62
CA GLY A 79 8.12 -3.78 -19.46
C GLY A 79 8.72 -3.01 -18.28
N PHE A 80 8.55 -1.69 -18.23
CA PHE A 80 9.02 -0.84 -17.13
C PHE A 80 7.90 -0.50 -16.15
N ALA A 81 8.27 -0.26 -14.90
CA ALA A 81 7.34 0.16 -13.86
C ALA A 81 7.30 1.70 -13.75
N PRO A 82 6.17 2.30 -13.36
CA PRO A 82 6.10 3.68 -12.92
C PRO A 82 7.12 4.00 -11.82
N LYS A 83 7.63 5.23 -11.84
CA LYS A 83 8.61 5.73 -10.87
C LYS A 83 8.16 5.53 -9.42
N GLU A 84 6.88 5.69 -9.15
CA GLU A 84 6.31 5.51 -7.81
C GLU A 84 6.44 4.05 -7.33
N ILE A 85 6.27 3.08 -8.24
CA ILE A 85 6.43 1.65 -7.94
C ILE A 85 7.91 1.32 -7.74
N GLU A 86 8.80 1.86 -8.57
CA GLU A 86 10.23 1.65 -8.43
C GLU A 86 10.77 2.21 -7.10
N LEU A 87 10.36 3.43 -6.74
CA LEU A 87 10.75 4.06 -5.48
C LEU A 87 10.24 3.28 -4.27
N ALA A 88 8.99 2.81 -4.30
CA ALA A 88 8.44 1.96 -3.24
C ALA A 88 9.23 0.65 -3.10
N LYS A 89 9.64 0.04 -4.21
CA LYS A 89 10.51 -1.14 -4.21
C LYS A 89 11.89 -0.83 -3.63
N GLU A 90 12.48 0.30 -4.01
CA GLU A 90 13.78 0.75 -3.50
C GLU A 90 13.76 0.90 -1.97
N ILE A 91 12.78 1.65 -1.44
CA ILE A 91 12.56 1.83 0.02
C ILE A 91 12.52 0.48 0.73
N ARG A 92 11.71 -0.45 0.23
CA ARG A 92 11.59 -1.79 0.81
C ARG A 92 12.92 -2.55 0.79
N THR A 93 13.59 -2.58 -0.35
CA THR A 93 14.84 -3.34 -0.50
C THR A 93 15.97 -2.78 0.35
N GLU A 94 16.06 -1.46 0.50
CA GLU A 94 17.06 -0.82 1.35
C GLU A 94 16.79 -1.08 2.83
N PHE A 95 15.54 -1.00 3.26
CA PHE A 95 15.14 -1.35 4.62
C PHE A 95 15.48 -2.81 4.94
N GLU A 96 15.10 -3.75 4.07
CA GLU A 96 15.43 -5.18 4.22
C GLU A 96 16.94 -5.43 4.31
N ARG A 97 17.75 -4.70 3.54
CA ARG A 97 19.23 -4.81 3.59
C ARG A 97 19.79 -4.39 4.95
N VAL A 98 19.31 -3.29 5.52
CA VAL A 98 19.84 -2.84 6.82
C VAL A 98 19.32 -3.71 7.96
N GLU A 99 18.05 -4.14 7.92
CA GLU A 99 17.53 -5.13 8.87
C GLU A 99 18.34 -6.44 8.83
N ALA A 100 18.74 -6.91 7.66
CA ALA A 100 19.60 -8.08 7.53
C ALA A 100 20.98 -7.88 8.17
N LYS A 101 21.58 -6.69 8.05
CA LYS A 101 22.84 -6.35 8.76
C LYS A 101 22.65 -6.37 10.27
N VAL A 102 21.59 -5.75 10.76
CA VAL A 102 21.22 -5.73 12.19
C VAL A 102 21.00 -7.15 12.70
N ALA A 103 20.28 -8.00 11.96
CA ALA A 103 20.02 -9.39 12.33
C ALA A 103 21.31 -10.22 12.43
N LYS A 104 22.27 -10.02 11.52
CA LYS A 104 23.60 -10.64 11.60
C LYS A 104 24.34 -10.22 12.86
N LEU A 105 24.33 -8.92 13.19
CA LEU A 105 24.97 -8.41 14.40
C LEU A 105 24.32 -8.96 15.67
N ARG A 106 22.98 -9.01 15.72
CA ARG A 106 22.22 -9.65 16.80
C ARG A 106 22.64 -11.11 16.99
N HIS A 107 22.77 -11.85 15.90
CA HIS A 107 23.22 -13.25 15.93
C HIS A 107 24.66 -13.37 16.45
N GLN A 108 25.58 -12.53 15.97
CA GLN A 108 26.96 -12.50 16.47
C GLN A 108 27.04 -12.19 17.96
N GLY A 109 26.29 -11.20 18.45
CA GLY A 109 26.24 -10.85 19.87
C GLY A 109 25.70 -11.98 20.73
N ARG A 110 24.66 -12.69 20.28
CA ARG A 110 24.15 -13.89 20.95
C ARG A 110 25.18 -15.02 20.97
N ALA A 111 25.83 -15.28 19.84
CA ALA A 111 26.85 -16.31 19.73
C ALA A 111 28.04 -16.05 20.67
N LEU A 112 28.48 -14.79 20.81
CA LEU A 112 29.54 -14.42 21.75
C LEU A 112 29.14 -14.66 23.22
N ARG A 113 27.87 -14.45 23.57
CA ARG A 113 27.35 -14.65 24.93
C ARG A 113 27.08 -16.11 25.27
N SER A 114 26.69 -16.93 24.30
CA SER A 114 26.38 -18.34 24.50
C SER A 114 27.60 -19.27 24.52
N ARG A 115 28.81 -18.75 24.28
CA ARG A 115 30.04 -19.55 24.33
C ARG A 115 30.34 -20.02 25.75
N ARG A 116 30.94 -21.21 25.86
CA ARG A 116 31.40 -21.76 27.15
C ARG A 116 32.52 -20.93 27.79
N VAL A 117 33.38 -20.34 26.96
CA VAL A 117 34.44 -19.43 27.39
C VAL A 117 33.97 -17.99 27.15
N PRO A 118 34.04 -17.10 28.16
CA PRO A 118 33.71 -15.69 27.99
C PRO A 118 34.54 -15.03 26.89
N PRO A 119 33.97 -14.08 26.12
CA PRO A 119 34.71 -13.38 25.08
C PRO A 119 35.86 -12.56 25.67
N PHE A 120 36.99 -12.53 24.94
CA PHE A 120 38.16 -11.77 25.34
C PHE A 120 37.90 -10.26 25.30
N ALA A 121 38.70 -9.47 26.04
CA ALA A 121 38.56 -8.01 26.08
C ALA A 121 38.66 -7.36 24.68
N SER A 122 39.52 -7.89 23.79
CA SER A 122 39.62 -7.44 22.40
C SER A 122 38.34 -7.73 21.61
N GLU A 123 37.75 -8.92 21.75
CA GLU A 123 36.48 -9.29 21.09
C GLU A 123 35.34 -8.40 21.57
N LYS A 124 35.23 -8.14 22.87
CA LYS A 124 34.21 -7.25 23.45
C LYS A 124 34.30 -5.84 22.86
N ARG A 125 35.51 -5.26 22.82
CA ARG A 125 35.74 -3.91 22.25
C ARG A 125 35.42 -3.87 20.75
N ALA A 126 35.83 -4.89 20.01
CA ALA A 126 35.54 -5.00 18.58
C ALA A 126 34.02 -5.06 18.33
N PHE A 127 33.29 -5.87 19.11
CA PHE A 127 31.84 -5.95 19.03
C PHE A 127 31.17 -4.62 19.38
N ASN A 128 31.55 -3.98 20.48
CA ASN A 128 30.98 -2.68 20.88
C ASN A 128 31.20 -1.61 19.79
N THR A 129 32.39 -1.57 19.20
CA THR A 129 32.69 -0.66 18.08
C THR A 129 31.81 -0.95 16.86
N MET A 130 31.57 -2.23 16.56
CA MET A 130 30.68 -2.63 15.47
C MET A 130 29.22 -2.22 15.75
N VAL A 131 28.76 -2.37 16.99
CA VAL A 131 27.41 -1.95 17.41
C VAL A 131 27.23 -0.45 17.20
N GLU A 132 28.17 0.38 17.66
CA GLU A 132 28.07 1.84 17.48
C GLU A 132 28.09 2.26 16.01
N LYS A 133 28.99 1.68 15.21
CA LYS A 133 29.04 1.95 13.76
C LYS A 133 27.74 1.56 13.08
N THR A 134 27.21 0.38 13.40
CA THR A 134 25.95 -0.11 12.84
C THR A 134 24.77 0.73 13.28
N ALA A 135 24.75 1.22 14.53
CA ALA A 135 23.72 2.12 15.03
C ALA A 135 23.70 3.44 14.24
N ALA A 136 24.87 4.04 14.03
CA ALA A 136 25.01 5.28 13.28
C ALA A 136 24.65 5.10 11.79
N GLU A 137 25.02 3.97 11.18
CA GLU A 137 24.58 3.62 9.82
C GLU A 137 23.06 3.43 9.75
N TYR A 138 22.47 2.71 10.72
CA TYR A 138 21.04 2.44 10.75
C TYR A 138 20.22 3.72 10.88
N GLU A 139 20.61 4.63 11.78
CA GLU A 139 19.98 5.94 11.93
C GLU A 139 19.96 6.73 10.61
N LYS A 140 21.11 6.83 9.95
CA LYS A 140 21.24 7.55 8.68
C LYS A 140 20.34 6.96 7.61
N VAL A 141 20.33 5.63 7.47
CA VAL A 141 19.49 4.98 6.46
C VAL A 141 18.02 5.18 6.77
N LEU A 142 17.57 5.08 8.02
CA LEU A 142 16.17 5.34 8.37
C LEU A 142 15.74 6.78 8.05
N GLN A 143 16.63 7.76 8.28
CA GLN A 143 16.37 9.15 7.90
C GLN A 143 16.29 9.33 6.37
N GLU A 144 17.19 8.69 5.61
CA GLU A 144 17.14 8.71 4.15
C GLU A 144 15.88 8.04 3.59
N LEU A 145 15.48 6.90 4.16
CA LEU A 145 14.23 6.21 3.83
C LEU A 145 13.02 7.10 4.10
N ASN A 146 13.00 7.83 5.22
CA ASN A 146 11.95 8.80 5.52
C ASN A 146 11.85 9.91 4.47
N ARG A 147 12.98 10.39 3.92
CA ARG A 147 12.98 11.36 2.81
C ARG A 147 12.41 10.74 1.52
N LYS A 148 12.71 9.47 1.24
CA LYS A 148 12.15 8.74 0.10
C LYS A 148 10.65 8.51 0.26
N ILE A 149 10.19 8.14 1.45
CA ILE A 149 8.76 7.97 1.79
C ILE A 149 8.02 9.29 1.62
N LEU A 150 8.57 10.41 2.09
CA LEU A 150 7.96 11.73 1.87
C LEU A 150 7.82 12.02 0.37
N THR A 151 8.87 11.78 -0.42
CA THR A 151 8.84 11.96 -1.87
C THR A 151 7.78 11.08 -2.53
N LEU A 152 7.66 9.82 -2.11
CA LEU A 152 6.64 8.90 -2.58
C LEU A 152 5.23 9.41 -2.26
N ASN A 153 4.98 9.81 -1.00
CA ASN A 153 3.68 10.29 -0.54
C ASN A 153 3.25 11.58 -1.25
N LEU A 154 4.19 12.42 -1.70
CA LEU A 154 3.87 13.59 -2.53
C LEU A 154 3.45 13.23 -3.96
N MET A 155 3.86 12.07 -4.48
CA MET A 155 3.55 11.63 -5.85
C MET A 155 2.25 10.82 -5.94
N VAL A 156 1.85 10.17 -4.85
CA VAL A 156 0.71 9.23 -4.82
C VAL A 156 -0.46 9.77 -3.99
N PRO A 157 -1.71 9.34 -4.28
CA PRO A 157 -2.87 9.69 -3.46
C PRO A 157 -2.73 9.22 -2.00
N SER A 158 -3.46 9.86 -1.10
CA SER A 158 -3.39 9.61 0.36
C SER A 158 -3.60 8.15 0.77
N VAL A 159 -4.47 7.43 0.05
CA VAL A 159 -4.73 6.00 0.30
C VAL A 159 -3.52 5.09 0.04
N MET A 160 -2.52 5.56 -0.70
CA MET A 160 -1.27 4.85 -1.01
C MET A 160 -0.08 5.34 -0.17
N HIS A 161 -0.31 6.26 0.77
CA HIS A 161 0.77 6.79 1.59
C HIS A 161 1.38 5.71 2.49
N GLN A 162 2.71 5.73 2.58
CA GLN A 162 3.45 4.90 3.51
C GLN A 162 3.72 5.69 4.80
N PRO A 163 3.59 5.06 5.99
CA PRO A 163 3.97 5.69 7.24
C PRO A 163 5.48 5.89 7.30
N MET A 164 5.91 6.98 7.92
CA MET A 164 7.34 7.24 8.16
C MET A 164 7.85 6.36 9.31
N PHE A 165 9.13 6.01 9.27
CA PHE A 165 9.80 5.29 10.35
C PHE A 165 10.02 6.20 11.55
N ASP A 166 9.66 5.71 12.74
CA ASP A 166 10.06 6.31 14.01
C ASP A 166 11.51 5.93 14.32
N VAL A 167 12.43 6.82 13.91
CA VAL A 167 13.87 6.59 14.00
C VAL A 167 14.33 6.41 15.45
N ALA A 168 13.76 7.20 16.38
CA ALA A 168 14.15 7.16 17.78
C ALA A 168 13.76 5.82 18.41
N LYS A 169 12.52 5.38 18.18
CA LYS A 169 12.04 4.09 18.67
C LYS A 169 12.83 2.92 18.08
N LEU A 170 13.04 2.90 16.77
CA LEU A 170 13.77 1.80 16.12
C LEU A 170 15.24 1.73 16.56
N LEU A 171 15.89 2.87 16.82
CA LEU A 171 17.25 2.88 17.38
C LEU A 171 17.29 2.39 18.81
N GLN A 172 16.26 2.68 19.61
CA GLN A 172 16.14 2.15 20.96
C GLN A 172 15.97 0.62 20.91
N ASP A 173 15.04 0.12 20.10
CA ASP A 173 14.82 -1.32 19.89
C ASP A 173 16.09 -2.02 19.38
N PHE A 174 16.88 -1.35 18.53
CA PHE A 174 18.19 -1.84 18.08
C PHE A 174 19.17 -1.97 19.25
N ARG A 175 19.31 -0.94 20.09
CA ARG A 175 20.23 -0.92 21.23
C ARG A 175 19.86 -1.96 22.28
N ASP A 176 18.56 -2.12 22.55
CA ASP A 176 18.05 -3.10 23.50
C ASP A 176 18.27 -4.54 23.01
N ALA A 177 18.12 -4.77 21.70
CA ALA A 177 18.39 -6.08 21.09
C ALA A 177 19.89 -6.41 20.94
N CYS A 178 20.74 -5.39 20.87
CA CYS A 178 22.19 -5.50 20.73
C CYS A 178 22.92 -4.79 21.89
N PRO A 179 22.80 -5.27 23.14
CA PRO A 179 23.46 -4.62 24.25
C PRO A 179 24.97 -4.66 24.07
N ARG A 180 25.67 -3.66 24.58
CA ARG A 180 27.14 -3.63 24.59
C ARG A 180 27.67 -4.56 25.67
N PHE A 181 28.89 -5.05 25.50
CA PHE A 181 29.61 -5.76 26.56
C PHE A 181 30.26 -4.75 27.51
N GLU A 182 30.22 -5.06 28.81
CA GLU A 182 31.04 -4.42 29.85
C GLU A 182 32.52 -4.80 29.72
#